data_AF-A0A7J5Y7X1-F1
#
_entry.id   AF-A0A7J5Y7X1-F1
#
_cell.length_a   1.000
_cell.length_b   1.000
_cell.length_c   1.000
_cell.angle_alpha   90.00
_cell.angle_beta   90.00
_cell.angle_gamma   90.00
#
_symmetry.space_group_name_H-M   'P 1'
#
loop_
_entity.id
_entity.type
_entity.pdbx_description
1 polymer ?
#
loop_
_entity_poly.entity_id
_entity_poly.type
_entity_poly.pdbx_seq_one_letter_code
_entity_poly.pdbx_strand_id
1 'polypeptide(L)'
;MVPQYPGSLSNTRWQQYRCVSSSSSRCCFAPAERSSRRTGVRLTAGRCPNGSTRRIHAEFFDAKEWTDIFASSGAKYIVLTTKHHEGFTLWGSKTSWNWNSVDVGPKRDLVLEVATALRENSDLRLGLYHSLFEWFNPLFEQDAANGFKTNLFPSSKTLPELYELITKYKPEVLWSDGDGDAPDSYWNSTGDRYLPGHLMTHKWENCMTLDRKSWGYRRNAALKDYMSIQELVAMLVETVSLGGNLLMNVGPTPDGRIPPLSEERLRQMGLWLQDEIIFAIFLEWPKDGSVVLMGDSAPWWRSEGQSAPPHTQRDALEQEVTELTQEVTELTQEVTELTQEVTELTQEVTELTQEVTEQIQEVTELTQEVTEQIQEVMELTQEVTEQIQEVMELRDVFKS
;
A
#
# COMPACT_ATOMS: atom_id res chain seq x y z
N MET A 1 24.82 -19.21 29.61
CA MET A 1 25.56 -19.70 28.43
C MET A 1 25.00 -18.97 27.23
N VAL A 2 25.76 -18.05 26.65
CA VAL A 2 25.40 -17.37 25.40
C VAL A 2 25.59 -18.40 24.27
N PRO A 3 24.58 -18.71 23.45
CA PRO A 3 24.79 -19.59 22.31
C PRO A 3 25.78 -18.93 21.36
N GLN A 4 26.95 -19.56 21.16
CA GLN A 4 27.84 -19.19 20.07
C GLN A 4 27.17 -19.65 18.77
N TYR A 5 26.71 -18.70 17.95
CA TYR A 5 26.22 -18.97 16.61
C TYR A 5 27.42 -19.31 15.70
N PRO A 6 27.43 -20.47 15.02
CA PRO A 6 28.55 -20.87 14.19
C PRO A 6 28.55 -20.13 12.85
N GLY A 7 29.71 -19.59 12.48
CA GLY A 7 30.18 -19.53 11.09
C GLY A 7 29.69 -18.35 10.24
N SER A 8 30.65 -17.68 9.60
CA SER A 8 30.45 -16.58 8.66
C SER A 8 29.46 -16.89 7.52
N LEU A 9 28.61 -15.91 7.20
CA LEU A 9 27.78 -15.82 5.99
C LEU A 9 28.65 -15.66 4.71
N SER A 10 29.62 -16.56 4.49
CA SER A 10 30.74 -16.34 3.56
C SER A 10 30.50 -16.74 2.11
N ASN A 11 29.35 -17.35 1.76
CA ASN A 11 29.12 -17.84 0.39
C ASN A 11 28.19 -16.98 -0.49
N THR A 12 27.62 -15.88 0.03
CA THR A 12 26.86 -14.93 -0.79
C THR A 12 27.45 -13.53 -0.57
N ARG A 13 28.15 -12.98 -1.56
CA ARG A 13 28.61 -11.59 -1.52
C ARG A 13 27.38 -10.68 -1.65
N TRP A 14 26.96 -10.08 -0.54
CA TRP A 14 25.93 -9.04 -0.53
C TRP A 14 26.58 -7.68 -0.82
N GLN A 15 26.13 -6.98 -1.86
CA GLN A 15 26.46 -5.58 -2.11
C GLN A 15 25.47 -4.67 -1.40
N GLN A 16 25.99 -3.63 -0.78
CA GLN A 16 25.21 -2.58 -0.16
C GLN A 16 24.85 -1.52 -1.21
N TYR A 17 23.55 -1.29 -1.42
CA TYR A 17 23.04 -0.25 -2.31
C TYR A 17 22.59 0.94 -1.47
N ARG A 18 22.91 2.14 -1.96
CA ARG A 18 22.40 3.39 -1.37
C ARG A 18 21.03 3.70 -1.98
N CYS A 19 20.03 3.85 -1.11
CA CYS A 19 18.74 4.39 -1.54
C CYS A 19 18.74 5.92 -1.39
N VAL A 20 18.31 6.63 -2.44
CA VAL A 20 18.07 8.08 -2.43
C VAL A 20 16.57 8.28 -2.24
N SER A 21 16.16 8.74 -1.05
CA SER A 21 14.78 9.16 -0.78
C SER A 21 14.79 10.60 -0.27
N SER A 22 13.69 11.33 -0.40
CA SER A 22 13.54 12.71 0.11
C SER A 22 13.65 12.82 1.65
N SER A 23 13.78 11.69 2.36
CA SER A 23 14.03 11.62 3.80
C SER A 23 15.08 10.56 4.15
N SER A 24 16.33 11.04 4.24
CA SER A 24 17.51 10.37 4.81
C SER A 24 18.11 9.19 4.01
N SER A 25 19.44 9.03 4.14
CA SER A 25 20.24 7.97 3.51
C SER A 25 19.97 6.61 4.15
N ARG A 26 19.62 5.59 3.37
CA ARG A 26 19.22 4.24 3.85
C ARG A 26 20.01 3.12 3.17
N CYS A 27 20.13 1.97 3.84
CA CYS A 27 21.00 0.85 3.45
C CYS A 27 20.21 -0.35 2.92
N CYS A 28 20.54 -0.81 1.71
CA CYS A 28 19.96 -2.02 1.12
C CYS A 28 21.05 -3.07 0.95
N PHE A 29 20.81 -4.35 1.24
CA PHE A 29 21.73 -5.44 0.93
C PHE A 29 21.12 -6.34 -0.16
N ALA A 30 21.76 -6.44 -1.33
CA ALA A 30 21.36 -7.37 -2.39
C ALA A 30 22.55 -8.24 -2.87
N PRO A 31 22.36 -9.46 -3.38
CA PRO A 31 23.39 -10.32 -3.95
C PRO A 31 24.09 -9.60 -5.09
N ALA A 32 25.40 -9.79 -5.18
CA ALA A 32 26.26 -9.18 -6.19
C ALA A 32 26.04 -9.76 -7.61
N GLU A 33 24.86 -9.56 -8.21
CA GLU A 33 24.65 -9.77 -9.64
C GLU A 33 24.44 -8.44 -10.36
N ARG A 34 25.45 -8.05 -11.17
CA ARG A 34 25.34 -7.00 -12.19
C ARG A 34 24.32 -7.44 -13.24
N SER A 35 23.04 -7.17 -13.03
CA SER A 35 22.00 -7.55 -13.98
C SER A 35 21.16 -6.34 -14.38
N SER A 36 20.61 -6.43 -15.60
CA SER A 36 19.73 -5.53 -16.34
C SER A 36 18.41 -5.15 -15.63
N ARG A 37 18.30 -5.37 -14.32
CA ARG A 37 17.06 -5.35 -13.54
C ARG A 37 16.88 -3.97 -12.92
N ARG A 38 15.97 -3.15 -13.46
CA ARG A 38 15.83 -1.73 -13.08
C ARG A 38 14.49 -1.34 -12.44
N THR A 39 13.58 -2.28 -12.19
CA THR A 39 12.24 -2.04 -11.63
C THR A 39 11.89 -3.00 -10.49
N GLY A 40 11.37 -2.48 -9.39
CA GLY A 40 10.82 -3.27 -8.27
C GLY A 40 9.63 -2.58 -7.59
N VAL A 41 8.88 -3.36 -6.80
CA VAL A 41 7.73 -2.86 -6.01
C VAL A 41 7.96 -3.07 -4.52
N ARG A 42 7.82 -2.02 -3.71
CA ARG A 42 7.87 -2.12 -2.24
C ARG A 42 6.47 -2.14 -1.65
N LEU A 43 6.26 -2.95 -0.63
CA LEU A 43 5.00 -3.03 0.09
C LEU A 43 5.20 -2.56 1.52
N THR A 44 4.45 -1.55 1.94
CA THR A 44 4.50 -1.02 3.31
C THR A 44 3.18 -1.24 4.03
N ALA A 45 3.23 -1.93 5.16
CA ALA A 45 2.06 -2.09 6.03
C ALA A 45 1.64 -0.73 6.62
N GLY A 46 0.33 -0.49 6.73
CA GLY A 46 -0.20 0.77 7.27
C GLY A 46 0.18 1.00 8.73
N ARG A 47 0.40 2.26 9.12
CA ARG A 47 0.69 2.68 10.50
C ARG A 47 -0.50 2.36 11.42
N CYS A 48 -0.27 1.55 12.45
CA CYS A 48 -1.22 1.41 13.56
C CYS A 48 -0.81 2.31 14.73
N PRO A 49 -1.57 3.35 15.09
CA PRO A 49 -1.39 4.03 16.37
C PRO A 49 -1.66 3.05 17.51
N ASN A 50 -0.87 3.18 18.58
CA ASN A 50 -0.91 2.40 19.82
C ASN A 50 -2.32 1.88 20.16
N GLY A 51 -2.50 0.55 20.12
CA GLY A 51 -3.72 -0.14 20.55
C GLY A 51 -4.65 -0.68 19.45
N SER A 52 -4.38 -0.46 18.16
CA SER A 52 -5.32 -0.81 17.07
C SER A 52 -4.96 -2.07 16.25
N THR A 53 -4.10 -2.98 16.73
CA THR A 53 -3.79 -4.23 16.01
C THR A 53 -4.95 -5.23 15.96
N ARG A 54 -6.03 -5.00 16.72
CA ARG A 54 -7.31 -5.70 16.57
C ARG A 54 -8.00 -5.50 15.22
N ARG A 55 -7.41 -4.77 14.26
CA ARG A 55 -8.01 -4.46 12.96
C ARG A 55 -7.22 -4.95 11.73
N ILE A 56 -6.08 -5.62 11.89
CA ILE A 56 -5.37 -6.24 10.76
C ILE A 56 -5.82 -7.70 10.67
N HIS A 57 -6.89 -7.95 9.92
CA HIS A 57 -7.41 -9.29 9.70
C HIS A 57 -6.93 -9.91 8.40
N ALA A 58 -6.46 -9.09 7.44
CA ALA A 58 -6.05 -9.55 6.12
C ALA A 58 -7.08 -10.51 5.49
N GLU A 59 -8.36 -10.24 5.72
CA GLU A 59 -9.48 -11.14 5.39
C GLU A 59 -9.59 -11.38 3.88
N PHE A 60 -9.20 -10.39 3.09
CA PHE A 60 -9.17 -10.45 1.64
C PHE A 60 -7.74 -10.50 1.08
N PHE A 61 -6.76 -10.85 1.92
CA PHE A 61 -5.39 -11.05 1.44
C PHE A 61 -5.25 -12.38 0.69
N ASP A 62 -4.87 -12.28 -0.58
CA ASP A 62 -4.43 -13.38 -1.43
C ASP A 62 -3.03 -13.09 -2.01
N ALA A 63 -2.06 -13.92 -1.64
CA ALA A 63 -0.68 -13.82 -2.12
C ALA A 63 -0.55 -14.07 -3.63
N LYS A 64 -1.45 -14.86 -4.23
CA LYS A 64 -1.45 -15.11 -5.68
C LYS A 64 -1.95 -13.89 -6.45
N GLU A 65 -3.03 -13.26 -5.97
CA GLU A 65 -3.54 -12.01 -6.53
C GLU A 65 -2.46 -10.91 -6.49
N TRP A 66 -1.79 -10.76 -5.34
CA TRP A 66 -0.66 -9.82 -5.24
C TRP A 66 0.46 -10.15 -6.23
N THR A 67 0.80 -11.44 -6.38
CA THR A 67 1.82 -11.89 -7.33
C THR A 67 1.44 -11.54 -8.77
N ASP A 68 0.18 -11.76 -9.17
CA ASP A 68 -0.33 -11.40 -10.50
C ASP A 68 -0.20 -9.89 -10.76
N ILE A 69 -0.64 -9.07 -9.80
CA ILE A 69 -0.59 -7.61 -9.92
C ILE A 69 0.86 -7.12 -10.12
N PHE A 70 1.80 -7.61 -9.30
CA PHE A 70 3.21 -7.18 -9.41
C PHE A 70 3.92 -7.74 -10.64
N ALA A 71 3.59 -8.96 -11.06
CA ALA A 71 4.15 -9.52 -12.29
C ALA A 71 3.63 -8.75 -13.51
N SER A 72 2.34 -8.42 -13.50
CA SER A 72 1.69 -7.60 -14.53
C SER A 72 2.26 -6.19 -14.60
N SER A 73 2.88 -5.67 -13.53
CA SER A 73 3.48 -4.34 -13.53
C SER A 73 4.84 -4.24 -14.22
N GLY A 74 5.37 -5.36 -14.75
CA GLY A 74 6.71 -5.42 -15.34
C GLY A 74 7.85 -5.34 -14.32
N ALA A 75 7.56 -5.41 -13.01
CA ALA A 75 8.58 -5.46 -11.97
C ALA A 75 9.44 -6.74 -12.09
N LYS A 76 10.68 -6.67 -11.62
CA LYS A 76 11.60 -7.84 -11.59
C LYS A 76 11.84 -8.37 -10.18
N TYR A 77 11.46 -7.60 -9.16
CA TYR A 77 11.55 -7.99 -7.76
C TYR A 77 10.50 -7.23 -6.96
N ILE A 78 10.13 -7.78 -5.80
CA ILE A 78 9.34 -7.05 -4.81
C ILE A 78 10.13 -6.91 -3.51
N VAL A 79 9.77 -5.95 -2.66
CA VAL A 79 10.32 -5.78 -1.31
C VAL A 79 9.16 -5.70 -0.31
N LEU A 80 8.90 -6.81 0.39
CA LEU A 80 7.83 -6.87 1.39
C LEU A 80 8.32 -6.40 2.75
N THR A 81 7.61 -5.45 3.37
CA THR A 81 7.86 -5.04 4.75
C THR A 81 7.54 -6.18 5.73
N THR A 82 8.58 -6.81 6.27
CA THR A 82 8.45 -7.88 7.27
C THR A 82 8.18 -7.34 8.66
N LYS A 83 8.81 -6.21 9.00
CA LYS A 83 8.66 -5.47 10.25
C LYS A 83 8.97 -4.00 9.98
N HIS A 84 8.14 -3.10 10.46
CA HIS A 84 8.40 -1.65 10.44
C HIS A 84 8.65 -1.14 11.87
N HIS A 85 8.83 0.17 12.06
CA HIS A 85 9.28 0.77 13.32
C HIS A 85 8.35 0.53 14.52
N GLU A 86 7.08 0.16 14.30
CA GLU A 86 6.16 -0.26 15.36
C GLU A 86 6.45 -1.68 15.91
N GLY A 87 7.37 -2.42 15.29
CA GLY A 87 7.85 -3.72 15.76
C GLY A 87 6.94 -4.92 15.46
N PHE A 88 5.81 -4.71 14.77
CA PHE A 88 4.90 -5.81 14.40
C PHE A 88 5.49 -6.64 13.25
N THR A 89 5.67 -7.95 13.46
CA THR A 89 6.21 -8.82 12.41
C THR A 89 5.11 -9.52 11.62
N LEU A 90 5.25 -9.56 10.28
CA LEU A 90 4.33 -10.27 9.38
C LEU A 90 4.59 -11.79 9.29
N TRP A 91 5.38 -12.30 10.22
CA TRP A 91 5.60 -13.72 10.45
C TRP A 91 5.70 -14.01 11.95
N GLY A 92 5.52 -15.28 12.33
CA GLY A 92 5.69 -15.76 13.70
C GLY A 92 7.15 -15.75 14.13
N SER A 93 7.67 -14.59 14.51
CA SER A 93 9.02 -14.40 15.03
C SER A 93 9.12 -14.88 16.48
N LYS A 94 10.21 -15.59 16.82
CA LYS A 94 10.43 -16.06 18.20
C LYS A 94 10.77 -14.91 19.16
N THR A 95 11.31 -13.82 18.65
CA THR A 95 11.69 -12.64 19.42
C THR A 95 10.60 -11.57 19.46
N SER A 96 9.55 -11.68 18.62
CA SER A 96 8.33 -10.85 18.67
C SER A 96 7.12 -11.63 19.16
N TRP A 97 7.28 -12.36 20.27
CA TRP A 97 6.21 -13.17 20.85
C TRP A 97 4.97 -12.32 21.12
N ASN A 98 3.80 -12.80 20.69
CA ASN A 98 2.50 -12.16 20.87
C ASN A 98 2.36 -10.75 20.22
N TRP A 99 3.28 -10.38 19.34
CA TRP A 99 3.24 -9.15 18.55
C TRP A 99 3.61 -9.40 17.09
N ASN A 100 2.88 -10.34 16.48
CA ASN A 100 3.09 -10.76 15.11
C ASN A 100 1.82 -11.32 14.45
N SER A 101 1.81 -11.46 13.13
CA SER A 101 0.64 -11.87 12.34
C SER A 101 0.16 -13.30 12.58
N VAL A 102 0.99 -14.16 13.18
CA VAL A 102 0.65 -15.56 13.50
C VAL A 102 -0.02 -15.62 14.88
N ASP A 103 0.56 -14.94 15.87
CA ASP A 103 0.06 -14.92 17.24
C ASP A 103 -1.15 -14.00 17.40
N VAL A 104 -1.25 -12.91 16.63
CA VAL A 104 -2.38 -11.96 16.65
C VAL A 104 -2.76 -11.51 15.24
N GLY A 105 -3.99 -11.03 15.04
CA GLY A 105 -4.47 -10.62 13.71
C GLY A 105 -4.85 -11.80 12.81
N PRO A 106 -4.26 -11.96 11.61
CA PRO A 106 -4.73 -12.89 10.58
C PRO A 106 -4.43 -14.37 10.86
N LYS A 107 -3.63 -14.69 11.90
CA LYS A 107 -3.21 -16.06 12.24
C LYS A 107 -2.46 -16.78 11.10
N ARG A 108 -1.72 -15.99 10.33
CA ARG A 108 -1.07 -16.39 9.07
C ARG A 108 0.35 -15.88 9.01
N ASP A 109 1.22 -16.65 8.37
CA ASP A 109 2.60 -16.27 8.08
C ASP A 109 2.64 -15.60 6.70
N LEU A 110 2.33 -14.30 6.67
CA LEU A 110 2.13 -13.56 5.43
C LEU A 110 3.43 -13.49 4.61
N VAL A 111 4.59 -13.44 5.27
CA VAL A 111 5.89 -13.48 4.58
C VAL A 111 6.08 -14.81 3.85
N LEU A 112 5.75 -15.95 4.50
CA LEU A 112 5.83 -17.26 3.86
C LEU A 112 4.89 -17.38 2.67
N GLU A 113 3.65 -16.91 2.82
CA GLU A 113 2.64 -17.01 1.78
C GLU A 113 3.01 -16.20 0.53
N VAL A 114 3.49 -14.96 0.70
CA VAL A 114 4.01 -14.15 -0.41
C VAL A 114 5.24 -14.82 -1.03
N ALA A 115 6.21 -15.23 -0.22
CA ALA A 115 7.43 -15.87 -0.72
C ALA A 115 7.14 -17.14 -1.53
N THR A 116 6.15 -17.93 -1.10
CA THR A 116 5.72 -19.16 -1.79
C THR A 116 4.99 -18.81 -3.08
N ALA A 117 4.03 -17.89 -3.04
CA ALA A 117 3.27 -17.49 -4.22
C ALA A 117 4.17 -16.92 -5.32
N LEU A 118 5.14 -16.06 -4.99
CA LEU A 118 6.08 -15.52 -5.97
C LEU A 118 6.87 -16.62 -6.67
N ARG A 119 7.41 -17.57 -5.90
CA ARG A 119 8.26 -18.67 -6.41
C ARG A 119 7.50 -19.67 -7.26
N GLU A 120 6.23 -19.89 -6.94
CA GLU A 120 5.38 -20.84 -7.65
C GLU A 120 4.73 -20.25 -8.90
N ASN A 121 4.47 -18.93 -8.93
CA ASN A 121 3.59 -18.32 -9.92
C ASN A 121 4.24 -17.18 -10.72
N SER A 122 5.52 -16.85 -10.52
CA SER A 122 6.19 -15.76 -11.25
C SER A 122 7.71 -15.89 -11.28
N ASP A 123 8.37 -15.08 -12.12
CA ASP A 123 9.83 -14.89 -12.12
C ASP A 123 10.30 -13.75 -11.20
N LEU A 124 9.39 -13.18 -10.38
CA LEU A 124 9.72 -12.11 -9.46
C LEU A 124 10.68 -12.58 -8.36
N ARG A 125 11.73 -11.79 -8.10
CA ARG A 125 12.63 -12.02 -6.98
C ARG A 125 12.03 -11.52 -5.67
N LEU A 126 12.31 -12.23 -4.58
CA LEU A 126 11.83 -11.89 -3.26
C LEU A 126 12.83 -10.99 -2.53
N GLY A 127 12.43 -9.77 -2.26
CA GLY A 127 13.06 -8.88 -1.30
C GLY A 127 12.24 -8.75 -0.04
N LEU A 128 12.92 -8.56 1.09
CA LEU A 128 12.31 -8.34 2.40
C LEU A 128 12.87 -7.06 2.99
N TYR A 129 11.97 -6.13 3.31
CA TYR A 129 12.29 -4.99 4.13
C TYR A 129 12.22 -5.38 5.61
N HIS A 130 13.17 -4.92 6.41
CA HIS A 130 13.15 -5.09 7.85
C HIS A 130 13.66 -3.83 8.56
N SER A 131 12.84 -3.23 9.42
CA SER A 131 13.33 -2.16 10.26
C SER A 131 14.28 -2.71 11.32
N LEU A 132 15.47 -2.09 11.39
CA LEU A 132 16.47 -2.43 12.38
C LEU A 132 16.09 -1.97 13.77
N PHE A 133 15.12 -1.05 13.94
CA PHE A 133 14.72 -0.47 15.22
C PHE A 133 13.21 -0.52 15.50
N GLU A 134 12.85 -0.27 16.75
CA GLU A 134 11.47 -0.26 17.23
C GLU A 134 11.24 0.96 18.13
N TRP A 135 10.19 1.75 17.85
CA TRP A 135 9.92 3.02 18.55
C TRP A 135 9.79 2.89 20.07
N PHE A 136 9.24 1.77 20.53
CA PHE A 136 8.85 1.59 21.94
C PHE A 136 9.51 0.37 22.59
N ASN A 137 10.56 -0.17 21.98
CA ASN A 137 11.25 -1.32 22.57
C ASN A 137 12.14 -0.86 23.73
N PRO A 138 11.93 -1.36 24.96
CA PRO A 138 12.69 -0.89 26.12
C PRO A 138 14.21 -1.04 25.99
N LEU A 139 14.68 -2.07 25.26
CA LEU A 139 16.12 -2.26 25.04
C LEU A 139 16.67 -1.21 24.07
N PHE A 140 15.90 -0.82 23.05
CA PHE A 140 16.29 0.23 22.11
C PHE A 140 16.32 1.59 22.82
N GLU A 141 15.30 1.92 23.61
CA GLU A 141 15.25 3.14 24.41
C GLU A 141 16.41 3.19 25.43
N GLN A 142 16.76 2.05 26.04
CA GLN A 142 17.89 1.95 26.96
C GLN A 142 19.24 2.19 26.27
N ASP A 143 19.44 1.58 25.10
CA ASP A 143 20.64 1.78 24.29
C ASP A 143 20.72 3.25 23.80
N ALA A 144 19.60 3.82 23.33
CA ALA A 144 19.54 5.22 22.92
C ALA A 144 19.84 6.19 24.08
N ALA A 145 19.26 5.96 25.26
CA ALA A 145 19.49 6.79 26.45
C ALA A 145 20.95 6.75 26.94
N ASN A 146 21.71 5.71 26.62
CA ASN A 146 23.13 5.61 26.95
C ASN A 146 24.07 6.08 25.82
N GLY A 147 23.51 6.61 24.73
CA GLY A 147 24.26 7.06 23.56
C GLY A 147 24.82 5.90 22.73
N PHE A 148 24.06 4.79 22.64
CA PHE A 148 24.39 3.60 21.86
C PHE A 148 25.75 2.96 22.22
N LYS A 149 26.15 3.07 23.49
CA LYS A 149 27.39 2.45 24.02
C LYS A 149 27.25 0.94 24.23
N THR A 150 26.03 0.48 24.38
CA THR A 150 25.68 -0.95 24.38
C THR A 150 24.87 -1.27 23.13
N ASN A 151 24.83 -2.56 22.79
CA ASN A 151 24.10 -3.10 21.64
C ASN A 151 23.13 -4.21 22.08
N LEU A 152 22.46 -3.99 23.21
CA LEU A 152 21.54 -4.95 23.80
C LEU A 152 20.38 -5.23 22.86
N PHE A 153 19.80 -4.20 22.26
CA PHE A 153 18.68 -4.36 21.35
C PHE A 153 19.09 -5.06 20.03
N PRO A 154 20.12 -4.62 19.28
CA PRO A 154 20.53 -5.31 18.06
C PRO A 154 20.87 -6.79 18.29
N SER A 155 21.57 -7.10 19.39
CA SER A 155 22.02 -8.47 19.69
C SER A 155 20.90 -9.41 20.14
N SER A 156 19.90 -8.90 20.87
CA SER A 156 18.80 -9.72 21.42
C SER A 156 17.55 -9.74 20.55
N LYS A 157 17.38 -8.75 19.66
CA LYS A 157 16.15 -8.52 18.92
C LYS A 157 16.38 -8.54 17.41
N THR A 158 17.07 -7.55 16.88
CA THR A 158 17.19 -7.35 15.43
C THR A 158 17.99 -8.45 14.72
N LEU A 159 19.17 -8.81 15.22
CA LEU A 159 20.02 -9.83 14.59
C LEU A 159 19.37 -11.23 14.56
N PRO A 160 18.73 -11.71 15.65
CA PRO A 160 17.95 -12.94 15.59
C PRO A 160 16.83 -12.90 14.54
N GLU A 161 16.09 -11.81 14.42
CA GLU A 161 15.01 -11.66 13.41
C GLU A 161 15.56 -11.71 11.99
N LEU A 162 16.65 -11.01 11.72
CA LEU A 162 17.31 -11.06 10.42
C LEU A 162 17.81 -12.48 10.09
N TYR A 163 18.36 -13.20 11.07
CA TYR A 163 18.79 -14.58 10.89
C TYR A 163 17.59 -15.50 10.58
N GLU A 164 16.46 -15.34 11.28
CA GLU A 164 15.22 -16.05 10.98
C GLU A 164 14.74 -15.78 9.55
N LEU A 165 14.69 -14.50 9.13
CA LEU A 165 14.25 -14.12 7.78
C LEU A 165 15.12 -14.77 6.69
N ILE A 166 16.44 -14.70 6.85
CA ILE A 166 17.40 -15.26 5.88
C ILE A 166 17.26 -16.78 5.80
N THR A 167 17.24 -17.46 6.95
CA THR A 167 17.24 -18.92 7.00
C THR A 167 15.90 -19.51 6.55
N LYS A 168 14.79 -18.89 6.95
CA LYS A 168 13.43 -19.38 6.67
C LYS A 168 12.97 -19.02 5.28
N TYR A 169 13.16 -17.77 4.86
CA TYR A 169 12.57 -17.27 3.62
C TYR A 169 13.55 -17.14 2.47
N LYS A 170 14.87 -17.16 2.72
CA LYS A 170 15.91 -17.09 1.68
C LYS A 170 15.66 -15.97 0.65
N PRO A 171 15.48 -14.71 1.09
CA PRO A 171 15.23 -13.62 0.16
C PRO A 171 16.46 -13.33 -0.70
N GLU A 172 16.25 -12.86 -1.92
CA GLU A 172 17.28 -12.28 -2.76
C GLU A 172 17.54 -10.82 -2.45
N VAL A 173 16.77 -10.11 -1.61
CA VAL A 173 17.14 -8.77 -1.15
C VAL A 173 16.77 -8.64 0.32
N LEU A 174 17.67 -8.11 1.14
CA LEU A 174 17.37 -7.70 2.50
C LEU A 174 17.55 -6.18 2.60
N TRP A 175 16.44 -5.47 2.70
CA TRP A 175 16.40 -4.01 2.72
C TRP A 175 16.21 -3.54 4.15
N SER A 176 17.15 -2.78 4.71
CA SER A 176 17.14 -2.46 6.14
C SER A 176 17.00 -0.97 6.42
N ASP A 177 16.27 -0.65 7.48
CA ASP A 177 15.97 0.74 7.86
C ASP A 177 16.21 0.98 9.34
N GLY A 178 17.16 1.85 9.64
CA GLY A 178 17.56 2.17 11.01
C GLY A 178 16.97 3.48 11.50
N ASP A 179 17.16 3.71 12.80
CA ASP A 179 16.92 5.02 13.39
C ASP A 179 17.99 6.01 12.92
N GLY A 180 17.59 7.25 12.65
CA GLY A 180 18.49 8.27 12.10
C GLY A 180 19.54 8.77 13.09
N ASP A 181 19.30 8.64 14.39
CA ASP A 181 20.21 9.07 15.45
C ASP A 181 21.17 7.94 15.89
N ALA A 182 20.85 6.70 15.55
CA ALA A 182 21.72 5.55 15.83
C ALA A 182 22.91 5.46 14.84
N PRO A 183 24.15 5.31 15.32
CA PRO A 183 25.31 5.17 14.44
C PRO A 183 25.33 3.82 13.72
N ASP A 184 26.03 3.76 12.60
CA ASP A 184 26.29 2.57 11.79
C ASP A 184 26.84 1.38 12.61
N SER A 185 27.83 1.69 13.45
CA SER A 185 28.51 0.78 14.35
C SER A 185 27.58 0.10 15.37
N TYR A 186 26.48 0.77 15.76
CA TYR A 186 25.50 0.19 16.69
C TYR A 186 24.76 -0.99 16.06
N TRP A 187 24.46 -0.92 14.76
CA TRP A 187 23.82 -1.99 14.01
C TRP A 187 24.79 -3.11 13.60
N ASN A 188 26.08 -2.98 13.94
CA ASN A 188 27.17 -3.77 13.37
C ASN A 188 27.17 -3.71 11.82
N SER A 189 26.75 -2.57 11.26
CA SER A 189 26.82 -2.23 9.85
C SER A 189 28.09 -1.42 9.65
N THR A 190 29.27 -2.04 9.65
CA THR A 190 30.49 -1.28 9.34
C THR A 190 30.52 -0.97 7.85
N GLY A 191 30.23 0.28 7.45
CA GLY A 191 30.31 0.72 6.04
C GLY A 191 29.54 1.98 5.64
N ASP A 192 28.73 2.59 6.52
CA ASP A 192 27.89 3.74 6.18
C ASP A 192 28.50 5.11 6.54
N ARG A 193 28.14 6.13 5.74
CA ARG A 193 28.64 7.52 5.67
C ARG A 193 29.82 7.81 4.72
N TYR A 194 29.72 7.39 3.44
CA TYR A 194 30.53 7.98 2.36
C TYR A 194 29.75 9.05 1.59
N LEU A 195 30.20 10.31 1.61
CA LEU A 195 29.67 11.40 0.80
C LEU A 195 30.71 11.76 -0.28
N PRO A 196 30.61 11.23 -1.51
CA PRO A 196 31.49 11.64 -2.57
C PRO A 196 30.92 12.91 -3.19
N GLY A 197 31.64 14.02 -3.08
CA GLY A 197 31.41 15.19 -3.92
C GLY A 197 31.77 14.96 -5.39
N HIS A 198 31.46 13.77 -5.95
CA HIS A 198 31.70 13.36 -7.33
C HIS A 198 30.74 12.22 -7.76
N LEU A 199 30.63 12.00 -9.09
CA LEU A 199 29.79 10.97 -9.73
C LEU A 199 30.09 9.56 -9.21
N MET A 200 29.02 8.80 -8.92
CA MET A 200 29.10 7.48 -8.29
C MET A 200 29.41 6.37 -9.31
N THR A 201 30.42 5.55 -9.03
CA THR A 201 30.82 4.39 -9.86
C THR A 201 30.12 3.08 -9.47
N HIS A 202 29.09 3.13 -8.63
CA HIS A 202 28.37 1.98 -8.09
C HIS A 202 26.85 2.10 -8.28
N LYS A 203 26.15 0.97 -8.22
CA LYS A 203 24.70 0.89 -8.43
C LYS A 203 23.91 1.50 -7.27
N TRP A 204 22.78 2.14 -7.57
CA TRP A 204 21.91 2.78 -6.59
C TRP A 204 20.42 2.49 -6.89
N GLU A 205 19.55 2.75 -5.92
CA GLU A 205 18.11 2.53 -6.02
C GLU A 205 17.34 3.80 -5.62
N ASN A 206 16.36 4.20 -6.43
CA ASN A 206 15.39 5.24 -6.13
C ASN A 206 14.17 4.59 -5.50
N CYS A 207 13.98 4.77 -4.18
CA CYS A 207 12.80 4.28 -3.49
C CYS A 207 11.80 5.43 -3.35
N MET A 208 10.62 5.29 -3.96
CA MET A 208 9.62 6.35 -4.03
C MET A 208 8.23 5.84 -3.67
N THR A 209 7.31 6.76 -3.37
CA THR A 209 5.93 6.43 -3.00
C THR A 209 4.96 6.82 -4.10
N LEU A 210 4.04 5.92 -4.45
CA LEU A 210 2.96 6.24 -5.36
C LEU A 210 2.02 7.33 -4.78
N ASP A 211 1.74 7.23 -3.48
CA ASP A 211 1.12 8.31 -2.70
C ASP A 211 2.21 9.29 -2.25
N ARG A 212 2.14 10.53 -2.73
CA ARG A 212 3.14 11.58 -2.47
C ARG A 212 3.32 11.90 -0.99
N LYS A 213 2.36 11.54 -0.14
CA LYS A 213 2.34 11.89 1.28
C LYS A 213 2.62 10.71 2.20
N SER A 214 2.66 9.47 1.69
CA SER A 214 2.73 8.30 2.57
C SER A 214 3.31 7.05 1.91
N TRP A 215 4.07 6.28 2.69
CA TRP A 215 4.44 4.91 2.36
C TRP A 215 3.29 3.93 2.67
N GLY A 216 2.60 4.14 3.79
CA GLY A 216 1.47 3.30 4.20
C GLY A 216 0.13 3.77 3.62
N TYR A 217 -0.87 2.89 3.65
CA TYR A 217 -2.21 3.20 3.16
C TYR A 217 -2.86 4.39 3.90
N ARG A 218 -3.44 5.32 3.14
CA ARG A 218 -4.26 6.43 3.64
C ARG A 218 -5.68 6.30 3.10
N ARG A 219 -6.64 5.98 3.97
CA ARG A 219 -8.07 5.85 3.61
C ARG A 219 -8.65 7.12 2.97
N ASN A 220 -8.22 8.29 3.45
CA ASN A 220 -8.73 9.58 3.01
C ASN A 220 -7.78 10.27 2.00
N ALA A 221 -6.99 9.49 1.24
CA ALA A 221 -6.12 10.05 0.21
C ALA A 221 -6.96 10.59 -0.96
N ALA A 222 -6.68 11.82 -1.39
CA ALA A 222 -7.29 12.39 -2.57
C ALA A 222 -6.54 11.93 -3.83
N LEU A 223 -7.24 11.82 -4.98
CA LEU A 223 -6.63 11.38 -6.24
C LEU A 223 -5.38 12.21 -6.62
N LYS A 224 -5.42 13.53 -6.41
CA LYS A 224 -4.29 14.45 -6.66
C LYS A 224 -3.02 14.16 -5.84
N ASP A 225 -3.15 13.40 -4.74
CA ASP A 225 -2.01 13.03 -3.91
C ASP A 225 -1.28 11.80 -4.49
N TYR A 226 -1.83 11.12 -5.49
CA TYR A 226 -1.18 10.02 -6.19
C TYR A 226 -0.46 10.51 -7.44
N MET A 227 0.68 9.90 -7.75
CA MET A 227 1.39 10.19 -9.00
C MET A 227 0.59 9.71 -10.21
N SER A 228 0.61 10.49 -11.29
CA SER A 228 0.05 10.08 -12.57
C SER A 228 0.99 9.09 -13.27
N ILE A 229 0.47 8.32 -14.23
CA ILE A 229 1.29 7.38 -15.01
C ILE A 229 2.43 8.09 -15.75
N GLN A 230 2.19 9.28 -16.29
CA GLN A 230 3.21 10.07 -16.99
C GLN A 230 4.37 10.44 -16.06
N GLU A 231 4.07 10.79 -14.81
CA GLU A 231 5.08 11.11 -13.81
C GLU A 231 5.87 9.88 -13.37
N LEU A 232 5.20 8.72 -13.24
CA LEU A 232 5.85 7.44 -12.92
C LEU A 232 6.81 7.00 -14.02
N VAL A 233 6.37 7.08 -15.27
CA VAL A 233 7.18 6.76 -16.45
C VAL A 233 8.37 7.71 -16.56
N ALA A 234 8.15 9.02 -16.42
CA ALA A 234 9.23 9.99 -16.44
C ALA A 234 10.28 9.70 -15.35
N MET A 235 9.83 9.41 -14.13
CA MET A 235 10.72 9.07 -13.02
C MET A 235 11.48 7.76 -13.25
N LEU A 236 10.83 6.76 -13.86
CA LEU A 236 11.49 5.52 -14.25
C LEU A 236 12.60 5.80 -15.26
N VAL A 237 12.29 6.50 -16.36
CA VAL A 237 13.25 6.85 -17.41
C VAL A 237 14.43 7.63 -16.84
N GLU A 238 14.16 8.64 -16.00
CA GLU A 238 15.21 9.43 -15.34
C GLU A 238 16.10 8.56 -14.43
N THR A 239 15.49 7.76 -13.53
CA THR A 239 16.23 6.88 -12.61
C THR A 239 17.11 5.91 -13.38
N VAL A 240 16.55 5.30 -14.42
CA VAL A 240 17.20 4.32 -15.27
C VAL A 240 18.33 4.96 -16.09
N SER A 241 18.17 6.21 -16.51
CA SER A 241 19.20 7.01 -17.20
C SER A 241 20.44 7.30 -16.40
N LEU A 242 20.26 7.36 -15.10
CA LEU A 242 21.34 7.56 -14.16
C LEU A 242 21.86 6.23 -13.61
N GLY A 243 21.52 5.11 -14.27
CA GLY A 243 22.02 3.77 -13.96
C GLY A 243 21.41 3.13 -12.71
N GLY A 244 20.37 3.75 -12.15
CA GLY A 244 19.66 3.30 -10.95
C GLY A 244 18.52 2.33 -11.22
N ASN A 245 18.01 1.75 -10.14
CA ASN A 245 16.79 0.96 -10.11
C ASN A 245 15.65 1.77 -9.49
N LEU A 246 14.43 1.69 -10.02
CA LEU A 246 13.25 2.28 -9.40
C LEU A 246 12.53 1.24 -8.54
N LEU A 247 12.36 1.54 -7.26
CA LEU A 247 11.58 0.77 -6.30
C LEU A 247 10.32 1.57 -5.91
N MET A 248 9.19 1.25 -6.56
CA MET A 248 7.92 1.95 -6.36
C MET A 248 7.12 1.34 -5.21
N ASN A 249 6.74 2.15 -4.22
CA ASN A 249 5.99 1.68 -3.07
C ASN A 249 4.47 1.72 -3.25
N VAL A 250 3.82 0.67 -2.75
CA VAL A 250 2.37 0.50 -2.64
C VAL A 250 2.01 0.20 -1.18
N GLY A 251 0.94 0.84 -0.68
CA GLY A 251 0.42 0.61 0.66
C GLY A 251 -0.89 -0.20 0.61
N PRO A 252 -0.88 -1.51 0.95
CA PRO A 252 -2.09 -2.31 0.98
C PRO A 252 -3.08 -1.84 2.05
N THR A 253 -4.36 -2.12 1.81
CA THR A 253 -5.44 -1.90 2.78
C THR A 253 -5.30 -2.83 3.99
N PRO A 254 -5.84 -2.47 5.18
CA PRO A 254 -5.75 -3.31 6.38
C PRO A 254 -6.39 -4.71 6.25
N ASP A 255 -7.35 -4.84 5.34
CA ASP A 255 -8.05 -6.07 4.99
C ASP A 255 -7.33 -6.90 3.93
N GLY A 256 -6.20 -6.43 3.39
CA GLY A 256 -5.29 -7.23 2.58
C GLY A 256 -5.34 -7.00 1.08
N ARG A 257 -6.14 -6.05 0.59
CA ARG A 257 -6.23 -5.71 -0.84
C ARG A 257 -5.22 -4.65 -1.24
N ILE A 258 -4.76 -4.70 -2.49
CA ILE A 258 -4.10 -3.57 -3.13
C ILE A 258 -5.18 -2.53 -3.49
N PRO A 259 -5.03 -1.24 -3.12
CA PRO A 259 -6.01 -0.23 -3.51
C PRO A 259 -6.15 -0.18 -5.04
N PRO A 260 -7.38 -0.08 -5.60
CA PRO A 260 -7.60 -0.13 -7.05
C PRO A 260 -6.74 0.86 -7.85
N LEU A 261 -6.57 2.07 -7.34
CA LEU A 261 -5.72 3.09 -7.97
C LEU A 261 -4.24 2.68 -8.02
N SER A 262 -3.76 1.95 -7.01
CA SER A 262 -2.38 1.43 -7.00
C SER A 262 -2.22 0.29 -7.99
N GLU A 263 -3.21 -0.61 -8.08
CA GLU A 263 -3.24 -1.68 -9.08
C GLU A 263 -3.29 -1.12 -10.50
N GLU A 264 -4.15 -0.13 -10.76
CA GLU A 264 -4.26 0.52 -12.07
C GLU A 264 -2.90 1.10 -12.52
N ARG A 265 -2.22 1.85 -11.65
CA ARG A 265 -0.90 2.44 -11.94
C ARG A 265 0.17 1.38 -12.17
N LEU A 266 0.14 0.29 -11.39
CA LEU A 266 1.04 -0.85 -11.58
C LEU A 266 0.83 -1.49 -12.95
N ARG A 267 -0.42 -1.82 -13.31
CA ARG A 267 -0.74 -2.45 -14.59
C ARG A 267 -0.41 -1.53 -15.78
N GLN A 268 -0.68 -0.22 -15.66
CA GLN A 268 -0.30 0.78 -16.66
C GLN A 268 1.22 0.85 -16.86
N MET A 269 2.01 0.81 -15.77
CA MET A 269 3.48 0.72 -15.87
C MET A 269 3.91 -0.56 -16.60
N GLY A 270 3.23 -1.67 -16.34
CA GLY A 270 3.48 -2.93 -17.02
C GLY A 270 3.19 -2.90 -18.51
N LEU A 271 2.03 -2.36 -18.91
CA LEU A 271 1.67 -2.14 -20.31
C LEU A 271 2.71 -1.27 -21.01
N TRP A 272 3.10 -0.15 -20.39
CA TRP A 272 4.13 0.74 -20.92
C TRP A 272 5.48 0.03 -21.10
N LEU A 273 5.82 -0.91 -20.21
CA LEU A 273 7.08 -1.68 -20.29
C LEU A 273 7.05 -2.82 -21.31
N GLN A 274 5.89 -3.20 -21.85
CA GLN A 274 5.76 -4.27 -22.85
C GLN A 274 6.10 -3.79 -24.27
N ASP A 275 6.03 -2.48 -24.54
CA ASP A 275 6.33 -1.92 -25.87
C ASP A 275 7.83 -2.01 -26.23
N GLU A 276 8.13 -2.69 -27.34
CA GLU A 276 9.49 -3.10 -27.74
C GLU A 276 10.45 -1.92 -28.02
N ILE A 277 9.94 -0.71 -28.25
CA ILE A 277 10.78 0.49 -28.52
C ILE A 277 11.56 0.93 -27.27
N ILE A 278 11.14 0.51 -26.07
CA ILE A 278 11.76 0.89 -24.80
C ILE A 278 12.93 -0.05 -24.41
N PHE A 279 13.09 -1.20 -25.08
CA PHE A 279 14.23 -2.11 -24.86
C PHE A 279 15.60 -1.41 -25.04
N ALA A 280 15.66 -0.31 -25.79
CA ALA A 280 16.85 0.52 -25.93
C ALA A 280 17.32 1.18 -24.62
N ILE A 281 16.40 1.46 -23.68
CA ILE A 281 16.70 2.02 -22.35
C ILE A 281 17.38 0.96 -21.45
N PHE A 282 17.14 -0.32 -21.72
CA PHE A 282 17.65 -1.43 -20.91
C PHE A 282 19.04 -1.92 -21.33
N LEU A 283 19.55 -1.53 -22.50
CA LEU A 283 20.88 -1.94 -22.96
C LEU A 283 21.99 -1.24 -22.17
N GLU A 284 23.10 -1.97 -22.06
CA GLU A 284 24.18 -1.81 -21.08
C GLU A 284 24.73 -0.39 -20.96
N TRP A 285 25.08 -0.02 -19.72
CA TRP A 285 25.87 1.18 -19.43
C TRP A 285 27.14 1.20 -20.31
N PRO A 286 27.40 2.25 -21.11
CA PRO A 286 28.65 2.40 -21.83
C PRO A 286 29.80 2.34 -20.83
N LYS A 287 30.72 1.37 -20.97
CA LYS A 287 31.83 1.15 -20.02
C LYS A 287 32.76 2.36 -19.88
N ASP A 288 32.65 3.32 -20.79
CA ASP A 288 33.45 4.55 -20.92
C ASP A 288 32.73 5.82 -20.40
N GLY A 289 31.45 5.76 -20.02
CA GLY A 289 30.72 6.89 -19.45
C GLY A 289 30.29 7.96 -20.46
N SER A 290 30.26 7.66 -21.75
CA SER A 290 29.81 8.58 -22.81
C SER A 290 28.27 8.65 -22.86
N VAL A 291 27.67 9.55 -22.07
CA VAL A 291 26.24 9.90 -22.20
C VAL A 291 26.11 11.16 -23.04
N VAL A 292 25.40 11.08 -24.16
CA VAL A 292 25.06 12.25 -24.98
C VAL A 292 23.60 12.63 -24.71
N LEU A 293 23.37 13.79 -24.08
CA LEU A 293 22.04 14.36 -23.92
C LEU A 293 21.55 14.87 -25.29
N MET A 294 20.45 14.31 -25.78
CA MET A 294 19.76 14.84 -26.97
C MET A 294 18.50 15.58 -26.55
N GLY A 295 18.60 16.91 -26.47
CA GLY A 295 17.48 17.84 -26.30
C GLY A 295 17.13 18.20 -24.85
N ASP A 296 16.42 19.32 -24.72
CA ASP A 296 16.14 20.02 -23.45
C ASP A 296 15.01 19.37 -22.61
N SER A 297 14.62 18.11 -22.86
CA SER A 297 13.40 17.55 -22.25
C SER A 297 13.45 16.10 -21.75
N ALA A 298 14.48 15.29 -22.06
CA ALA A 298 14.73 14.01 -21.40
C ALA A 298 16.09 13.41 -21.82
N PRO A 299 16.89 12.79 -20.92
CA PRO A 299 18.12 12.09 -21.28
C PRO A 299 17.83 10.77 -22.01
N TRP A 300 18.28 10.62 -23.25
CA TRP A 300 18.28 9.35 -24.01
C TRP A 300 19.72 8.91 -24.30
N TRP A 301 20.04 7.60 -24.31
CA TRP A 301 21.32 7.06 -24.80
C TRP A 301 21.14 5.83 -25.71
N ARG A 302 22.16 5.54 -26.53
CA ARG A 302 22.25 4.42 -27.50
C ARG A 302 23.64 3.79 -27.39
N SER A 303 23.77 2.46 -27.57
CA SER A 303 25.08 1.81 -27.76
C SER A 303 25.57 1.94 -29.22
N GLU A 304 26.89 2.04 -29.43
CA GLU A 304 27.50 2.07 -30.76
C GLU A 304 27.07 0.86 -31.64
N GLY A 305 26.61 1.14 -32.86
CA GLY A 305 26.46 0.14 -33.93
C GLY A 305 25.07 -0.09 -34.52
N GLN A 306 23.99 0.50 -33.99
CA GLN A 306 22.65 0.37 -34.60
C GLN A 306 22.23 1.66 -35.33
N SER A 307 21.76 1.54 -36.58
CA SER A 307 21.16 2.63 -37.35
C SER A 307 19.88 3.12 -36.67
N ALA A 308 19.58 4.42 -36.77
CA ALA A 308 18.37 4.99 -36.18
C ALA A 308 17.11 4.26 -36.68
N PRO A 309 16.10 4.01 -35.83
CA PRO A 309 14.80 3.63 -36.34
C PRO A 309 14.31 4.77 -37.24
N PRO A 310 13.74 4.46 -38.42
CA PRO A 310 13.33 5.48 -39.36
C PRO A 310 12.29 6.41 -38.70
N HIS A 311 12.40 7.72 -38.97
CA HIS A 311 11.53 8.78 -38.44
C HIS A 311 10.02 8.44 -38.54
N THR A 312 9.64 7.59 -39.49
CA THR A 312 8.30 7.06 -39.72
C THR A 312 7.66 6.34 -38.53
N GLN A 313 8.45 5.81 -37.59
CA GLN A 313 7.92 5.05 -36.44
C GLN A 313 7.54 5.95 -35.25
N ARG A 314 8.14 7.14 -35.16
CA ARG A 314 7.81 8.16 -34.14
C ARG A 314 6.50 8.83 -34.49
N ASP A 315 6.31 9.14 -35.76
CA ASP A 315 5.07 9.71 -36.30
C ASP A 315 3.90 8.72 -36.15
N ALA A 316 4.14 7.41 -36.33
CA ALA A 316 3.14 6.36 -36.10
C ALA A 316 2.71 6.26 -34.63
N LEU A 317 3.68 6.34 -33.70
CA LEU A 317 3.41 6.33 -32.27
C LEU A 317 2.70 7.61 -31.80
N GLU A 318 3.07 8.78 -32.35
CA GLU A 318 2.36 10.03 -32.09
C GLU A 318 0.91 9.96 -32.61
N GLN A 319 0.68 9.27 -33.74
CA GLN A 319 -0.65 9.04 -34.28
C GLN A 319 -1.48 8.09 -33.41
N GLU A 320 -0.93 6.95 -32.98
CA GLU A 320 -1.61 6.01 -32.07
C GLU A 320 -1.91 6.65 -30.71
N VAL A 321 -0.98 7.45 -30.15
CA VAL A 321 -1.21 8.20 -28.91
C VAL A 321 -2.32 9.24 -29.11
N THR A 322 -2.40 9.87 -30.28
CA THR A 322 -3.46 10.84 -30.59
C THR A 322 -4.83 10.14 -30.67
N GLU A 323 -4.89 8.97 -31.29
CA GLU A 323 -6.12 8.17 -31.42
C GLU A 323 -6.59 7.67 -30.06
N LEU A 324 -5.70 7.11 -29.24
CA LEU A 324 -6.02 6.72 -27.86
C LEU A 324 -6.43 7.91 -26.98
N THR A 325 -5.82 9.08 -27.18
CA THR A 325 -6.21 10.30 -26.46
C THR A 325 -7.62 10.74 -26.85
N GLN A 326 -8.00 10.57 -28.12
CA GLN A 326 -9.35 10.85 -28.60
C GLN A 326 -10.36 9.87 -28.01
N GLU A 327 -10.08 8.57 -28.02
CA GLU A 327 -10.94 7.55 -27.39
C GLU A 327 -11.15 7.80 -25.89
N VAL A 328 -10.08 8.14 -25.15
CA VAL A 328 -10.18 8.49 -23.73
C VAL A 328 -11.03 9.75 -23.52
N THR A 329 -10.95 10.71 -24.44
CA THR A 329 -11.76 11.94 -24.38
C THR A 329 -13.23 11.63 -24.60
N GLU A 330 -13.56 10.78 -25.56
CA GLU A 330 -14.94 10.31 -25.82
C GLU A 330 -15.51 9.54 -24.62
N LEU A 331 -14.75 8.59 -24.07
CA LEU A 331 -15.15 7.87 -22.85
C LEU A 331 -15.34 8.80 -21.64
N THR A 332 -14.51 9.84 -21.53
CA THR A 332 -14.66 10.84 -20.45
C THR A 332 -15.94 11.66 -20.63
N GLN A 333 -16.31 11.96 -21.88
CA GLN A 333 -17.57 12.65 -22.19
C GLN A 333 -18.78 11.77 -21.86
N GLU A 334 -18.76 10.49 -22.24
CA GLU A 334 -19.82 9.52 -21.89
C GLU A 334 -19.99 9.37 -20.37
N VAL A 335 -18.88 9.26 -19.62
CA VAL A 335 -18.94 9.21 -18.14
C VAL A 335 -19.52 10.50 -17.55
N THR A 336 -19.25 11.65 -18.16
CA THR A 336 -19.79 12.94 -17.73
C THR A 336 -21.30 13.00 -17.96
N GLU A 337 -21.79 12.53 -19.11
CA GLU A 337 -23.22 12.44 -19.42
C GLU A 337 -23.93 11.48 -18.46
N LEU A 338 -23.38 10.28 -18.22
CA LEU A 338 -23.92 9.34 -17.23
C LEU A 338 -23.95 9.92 -15.82
N THR A 339 -22.94 10.70 -15.45
CA THR A 339 -22.92 11.37 -14.13
C THR A 339 -24.02 12.42 -14.02
N GLN A 340 -24.32 13.13 -15.11
CA GLN A 340 -25.43 14.09 -15.15
C GLN A 340 -26.78 13.38 -15.02
N GLU A 341 -27.00 12.29 -15.76
CA GLU A 341 -28.22 11.48 -15.65
C GLU A 341 -28.43 10.92 -14.24
N VAL A 342 -27.39 10.41 -13.60
CA VAL A 342 -27.46 9.92 -12.20
C VAL A 342 -27.80 11.06 -11.23
N THR A 343 -27.31 12.28 -11.50
CA THR A 343 -27.61 13.46 -10.68
C THR A 343 -29.09 13.86 -10.80
N GLU A 344 -29.63 13.86 -12.02
CA GLU A 344 -31.05 14.13 -12.28
C GLU A 344 -31.96 13.08 -11.61
N LEU A 345 -31.63 11.78 -11.76
CA LEU A 345 -32.35 10.70 -11.07
C LEU A 345 -32.29 10.84 -9.54
N THR A 346 -31.16 11.27 -9.00
CA THR A 346 -31.02 11.49 -7.54
C THR A 346 -31.90 12.64 -7.06
N GLN A 347 -32.06 13.70 -7.88
CA GLN A 347 -32.95 14.81 -7.57
C GLN A 347 -34.42 14.36 -7.59
N GLU A 348 -34.83 13.59 -8.60
CA GLU A 348 -36.18 13.02 -8.68
C GLU A 348 -36.50 12.12 -7.47
N VAL A 349 -35.56 11.25 -7.08
CA VAL A 349 -35.72 10.41 -5.87
C VAL A 349 -35.85 11.26 -4.61
N THR A 350 -35.15 12.38 -4.53
CA THR A 350 -35.22 13.30 -3.38
C THR A 350 -36.59 13.97 -3.31
N GLU A 351 -37.14 14.44 -4.44
CA GLU A 351 -38.48 15.03 -4.51
C GLU A 351 -39.57 14.02 -4.15
N LEU A 352 -39.51 12.79 -4.68
CA LEU A 352 -40.42 11.70 -4.31
C LEU A 352 -40.34 11.36 -2.82
N THR A 353 -39.14 11.39 -2.24
CA THR A 353 -38.96 11.13 -0.79
C THR A 353 -39.60 12.23 0.05
N GLN A 354 -39.57 13.48 -0.39
CA GLN A 354 -40.25 14.60 0.29
C GLN A 354 -41.77 14.44 0.23
N GLU A 355 -42.33 14.11 -0.95
CA GLU A 355 -43.77 13.88 -1.11
C GLU A 355 -44.27 12.72 -0.25
N VAL A 356 -43.53 11.60 -0.21
CA VAL A 356 -43.87 10.46 0.67
C VAL A 356 -43.81 10.85 2.15
N THR A 357 -42.86 11.71 2.54
CA THR A 357 -42.75 12.19 3.92
C THR A 357 -43.95 13.06 4.31
N GLU A 358 -44.44 13.91 3.41
CA GLU A 358 -45.62 14.75 3.62
C GLU A 358 -46.88 13.88 3.77
N GLN A 359 -47.07 12.88 2.90
CA GLN A 359 -48.18 11.93 3.02
C GLN A 359 -48.15 11.13 4.33
N ILE A 360 -46.96 10.74 4.81
CA ILE A 360 -46.81 10.07 6.11
C ILE A 360 -47.24 11.00 7.25
N GLN A 361 -46.94 12.31 7.15
CA GLN A 361 -47.36 13.28 8.16
C GLN A 361 -48.89 13.43 8.18
N GLU A 362 -49.54 13.55 7.03
CA GLU A 362 -51.01 13.61 6.93
C GLU A 362 -51.68 12.35 7.51
N VAL A 363 -51.17 11.16 7.18
CA VAL A 363 -51.69 9.90 7.74
C VAL A 363 -51.50 9.84 9.26
N THR A 364 -50.39 10.39 9.77
CA THR A 364 -50.13 10.45 11.22
C THR A 364 -51.13 11.36 11.93
N GLU A 365 -51.43 12.53 11.36
CA GLU A 365 -52.43 13.46 11.90
C GLU A 365 -53.84 12.85 11.91
N LEU A 366 -54.25 12.21 10.80
CA LEU A 366 -55.53 11.50 10.73
C LEU A 366 -55.61 10.35 11.75
N THR A 367 -54.49 9.64 11.98
CA THR A 367 -54.46 8.56 12.98
C THR A 367 -54.61 9.11 14.41
N GLN A 368 -54.06 10.29 14.70
CA GLN A 368 -54.26 10.96 16.00
C GLN A 368 -55.72 11.36 16.20
N GLU A 369 -56.36 11.95 15.19
CA GLU A 369 -57.77 12.35 15.24
C GLU A 369 -58.69 11.14 15.45
N VAL A 370 -58.46 10.03 14.73
CA VAL A 370 -59.21 8.79 14.92
C VAL A 370 -59.01 8.22 16.33
N THR A 371 -57.79 8.33 16.88
CA THR A 371 -57.51 7.86 18.25
C THR A 371 -58.25 8.69 19.30
N GLU A 372 -58.33 10.01 19.11
CA GLU A 372 -59.09 10.91 19.99
C GLU A 372 -60.59 10.60 19.95
N GLN A 373 -61.15 10.38 18.75
CA GLN A 373 -62.55 9.97 18.61
C GLN A 373 -62.84 8.61 19.27
N ILE A 374 -61.92 7.65 19.18
CA ILE A 374 -62.06 6.36 19.87
C ILE A 374 -62.08 6.56 21.40
N GLN A 375 -61.25 7.45 21.93
CA GLN A 375 -61.21 7.76 23.36
C GLN A 375 -62.53 8.38 23.83
N GLU A 376 -63.10 9.32 23.08
CA GLU A 376 -64.41 9.90 23.37
C GLU A 376 -65.53 8.84 23.38
N VAL A 377 -65.53 7.94 22.38
CA VAL A 377 -66.51 6.84 22.32
C VAL A 377 -66.35 5.89 23.51
N MET A 378 -65.12 5.61 23.95
CA MET A 378 -64.87 4.79 25.14
C MET A 378 -65.41 5.44 26.42
N GLU A 379 -65.21 6.75 26.60
CA GLU A 379 -65.75 7.50 27.75
C GLU A 379 -67.29 7.48 27.77
N LEU A 380 -67.92 7.75 26.63
CA LEU A 380 -69.38 7.65 26.50
C LEU A 380 -69.90 6.24 26.79
N THR A 381 -69.17 5.21 26.35
CA THR A 381 -69.54 3.81 26.62
C THR A 381 -69.45 3.49 28.12
N GLN A 382 -68.45 4.02 28.81
CA GLN A 382 -68.31 3.87 30.26
C GLN A 382 -69.46 4.56 31.01
N GLU A 383 -69.81 5.79 30.63
CA GLU A 383 -70.92 6.55 31.23
C GLU A 383 -72.26 5.82 31.04
N VAL A 384 -72.54 5.32 29.82
CA VAL A 384 -73.75 4.53 29.55
C VAL A 384 -73.77 3.25 30.39
N THR A 385 -72.63 2.60 30.59
CA THR A 385 -72.54 1.38 31.41
C THR A 385 -72.83 1.68 32.89
N GLU A 386 -72.33 2.81 33.41
CA GLU A 386 -72.60 3.27 34.78
C GLU A 386 -74.08 3.61 34.99
N GLN A 387 -74.69 4.33 34.04
CA GLN A 387 -76.14 4.61 34.07
C GLN A 387 -76.98 3.33 34.03
N ILE A 388 -76.59 2.33 33.22
CA ILE A 388 -77.27 1.02 33.20
C ILE A 388 -77.17 0.33 34.56
N GLN A 389 -76.00 0.38 35.21
CA GLN A 389 -75.80 -0.19 36.54
C GLN A 389 -76.68 0.48 37.60
N GLU A 390 -76.76 1.81 37.63
CA GLU A 390 -77.64 2.55 38.53
C GLU A 390 -79.13 2.19 38.32
N VAL A 391 -79.57 2.09 37.05
CA VAL A 391 -80.93 1.69 36.71
C VAL A 391 -81.24 0.26 37.19
N MET A 392 -80.27 -0.65 37.07
CA MET A 392 -80.42 -2.02 37.59
C MET A 392 -80.53 -2.06 39.12
N GLU A 393 -79.74 -1.25 39.84
CA GLU A 393 -79.79 -1.15 41.30
C GLU A 393 -81.13 -0.56 41.78
N LEU A 394 -81.61 0.52 41.15
CA LEU A 394 -82.93 1.09 41.45
C LEU A 394 -84.05 0.07 41.21
N ARG A 395 -83.99 -0.67 40.09
CA ARG A 395 -84.96 -1.73 39.79
C ARG A 395 -85.01 -2.79 40.90
N ASP A 396 -83.86 -3.15 41.46
CA ASP A 396 -83.80 -4.17 42.50
C ASP A 396 -84.30 -3.64 43.86
N VAL A 397 -84.12 -2.34 44.17
CA VAL A 397 -84.76 -1.66 45.32
C VAL A 397 -86.28 -1.64 45.20
N PHE A 398 -86.85 -1.39 44.01
CA PHE A 398 -88.30 -1.41 43.81
C PHE A 398 -88.92 -2.82 43.89
N LYS A 399 -88.10 -3.89 43.83
CA LYS A 399 -88.56 -5.28 43.94
C LYS A 399 -88.53 -5.82 45.37
N SER A 400 -87.82 -5.16 46.31
CA SER A 400 -87.80 -5.46 47.75
C SER A 400 -88.87 -4.66 48.49
#